data_AF-A0A392S638-F1
#
_entry.id   AF-A0A392S638-F1
#
_cell.length_a   1.000
_cell.length_b   1.000
_cell.length_c   1.000
_cell.angle_alpha   90.00
_cell.angle_beta   90.00
_cell.angle_gamma   90.00
#
_symmetry.space_group_name_H-M   'P 1'
#
loop_
_entity.id
_entity.type
_entity.pdbx_description
1 polymer ?
#
loop_
_entity_poly.entity_id
_entity_poly.type
_entity_poly.pdbx_seq_one_letter_code
_entity_poly.pdbx_strand_id
1 'polypeptide(L)'
;MQGMYTCLKRMMGGDMTMVNKIDGQLEFFKSKRGFFGDEVAQLGLKNKEPAQWWESYGGEHPELQNFAIRVLSLTCSSSGCERNWSAFEM
;
A
#
# COMPACT_ATOMS: atom_id res chain seq x y z
N MET A 1 -5.41 2.57 -16.11
CA MET A 1 -5.21 3.57 -15.02
C MET A 1 -6.48 3.88 -14.22
N GLN A 2 -7.67 3.88 -14.82
CA GLN A 2 -8.94 4.20 -14.13
C GLN A 2 -9.28 3.30 -12.92
N GLY A 3 -8.92 2.01 -12.97
CA GLY A 3 -9.21 1.05 -11.89
C GLY A 3 -8.57 1.41 -10.55
N MET A 4 -7.30 1.86 -10.56
CA MET A 4 -6.60 2.26 -9.33
C MET A 4 -7.28 3.45 -8.66
N TYR A 5 -7.61 4.49 -9.43
CA TYR A 5 -8.29 5.68 -8.89
C TYR A 5 -9.71 5.39 -8.40
N THR A 6 -10.42 4.45 -9.04
CA THR A 6 -11.73 3.99 -8.54
C THR A 6 -11.59 3.27 -7.20
N CYS A 7 -10.63 2.36 -7.07
CA CYS A 7 -10.34 1.68 -5.80
C CYS A 7 -9.91 2.67 -4.71
N LEU A 8 -9.05 3.62 -5.06
CA LEU A 8 -8.53 4.63 -4.14
C LEU A 8 -9.66 5.56 -3.65
N LYS A 9 -10.52 6.06 -4.55
CA LYS A 9 -11.74 6.80 -4.18
C LYS A 9 -12.66 6.00 -3.27
N ARG A 10 -12.85 4.70 -3.56
CA ARG A 10 -13.70 3.81 -2.73
C ARG A 10 -13.10 3.57 -1.35
N MET A 11 -11.79 3.34 -1.26
CA MET A 11 -11.08 3.10 0.01
C MET A 11 -11.07 4.35 0.89
N MET A 12 -10.98 5.54 0.29
CA MET A 12 -11.02 6.83 1.00
C MET A 12 -12.44 7.36 1.24
N GLY A 13 -13.49 6.56 1.00
CA GLY A 13 -14.87 6.97 1.28
C GLY A 13 -15.37 8.15 0.42
N GLY A 14 -14.74 8.39 -0.73
CA GLY A 14 -15.05 9.52 -1.60
C GLY A 14 -14.34 10.83 -1.23
N ASP A 15 -13.41 10.83 -0.27
CA ASP A 15 -12.63 12.03 0.08
C ASP A 15 -11.63 12.39 -1.03
N MET A 16 -12.05 13.31 -1.90
CA MET A 16 -11.25 13.74 -3.05
C MET A 16 -10.00 14.53 -2.64
N THR A 17 -9.98 15.13 -1.46
CA THR A 17 -8.82 15.86 -0.94
C THR A 17 -7.69 14.89 -0.62
N MET A 18 -8.00 13.81 0.11
CA MET A 18 -7.05 12.74 0.39
C MET A 18 -6.62 12.01 -0.88
N VAL A 19 -7.55 11.80 -1.82
CA VAL A 19 -7.22 11.19 -3.12
C VAL A 19 -6.15 11.98 -3.85
N ASN A 20 -6.28 13.30 -3.93
CA ASN A 20 -5.31 14.18 -4.59
C ASN A 20 -3.96 14.20 -3.86
N LYS A 21 -3.97 14.21 -2.54
CA LYS A 21 -2.75 14.17 -1.75
C LYS A 21 -2.00 12.84 -1.93
N ILE A 22 -2.70 11.70 -1.87
CA ILE A 22 -2.09 10.38 -2.12
C ILE A 22 -1.52 10.33 -3.54
N ASP A 23 -2.24 10.86 -4.53
CA ASP A 23 -1.75 10.90 -5.92
C ASP A 23 -0.48 11.73 -6.07
N GLY A 24 -0.44 12.93 -5.49
CA GLY A 24 0.76 13.77 -5.49
C GLY A 24 1.92 13.08 -4.78
N GLN A 25 1.69 12.47 -3.62
CA GLN A 25 2.71 11.70 -2.89
C GLN A 25 3.19 10.48 -3.68
N LEU A 26 2.31 9.83 -4.44
CA LEU A 26 2.63 8.68 -5.27
C LEU A 26 3.60 9.03 -6.41
N GLU A 27 3.56 10.26 -6.93
CA GLU A 27 4.54 10.73 -7.91
C GLU A 27 5.96 10.74 -7.32
N PHE A 28 6.15 11.15 -6.06
CA PHE A 28 7.46 11.12 -5.39
C PHE A 28 8.00 9.69 -5.28
N PHE A 29 7.13 8.74 -4.92
CA PHE A 29 7.50 7.33 -4.87
C PHE A 29 7.87 6.78 -6.27
N LYS A 30 7.05 7.04 -7.29
CA LYS A 30 7.30 6.59 -8.68
C LYS A 30 8.58 7.16 -9.26
N SER A 31 8.84 8.45 -9.01
CA SER A 31 10.06 9.12 -9.44
C SER A 31 11.28 8.80 -8.56
N LYS A 32 11.13 7.97 -7.52
CA LYS A 32 12.18 7.66 -6.55
C LYS A 32 12.85 8.94 -6.01
N ARG A 33 12.04 9.95 -5.68
CA ARG A 33 12.53 11.24 -5.18
C ARG A 33 12.66 11.21 -3.66
N GLY A 34 13.62 11.99 -3.15
CA GLY A 34 13.89 12.08 -1.72
C GLY A 34 14.27 10.73 -1.12
N PHE A 35 13.75 10.42 0.07
CA PHE A 35 14.01 9.17 0.78
C PHE A 35 13.67 7.91 0.00
N PHE A 36 12.69 7.98 -0.93
CA PHE A 36 12.36 6.82 -1.76
C PHE A 36 13.47 6.45 -2.75
N GLY A 37 14.33 7.39 -3.13
CA GLY A 37 15.49 7.14 -4.00
C GLY A 37 16.76 6.74 -3.29
N ASP A 38 16.78 6.83 -1.96
CA ASP A 38 17.94 6.52 -1.15
C ASP A 38 18.35 5.04 -1.30
N GLU A 39 19.66 4.77 -1.30
CA GLU A 39 20.19 3.41 -1.45
C GLU A 39 19.69 2.47 -0.35
N VAL A 40 19.55 2.95 0.89
CA VAL A 40 19.05 2.16 2.02
C VAL A 40 17.57 1.84 1.87
N ALA A 41 16.78 2.78 1.35
CA ALA A 41 15.38 2.56 1.03
C ALA A 41 15.23 1.57 -0.13
N GLN A 42 16.01 1.72 -1.21
CA GLN A 42 15.98 0.81 -2.36
C GLN A 42 16.45 -0.61 -2.01
N LEU A 43 17.47 -0.74 -1.15
CA LEU A 43 17.90 -2.04 -0.62
C LEU A 43 16.83 -2.64 0.29
N GLY A 44 16.18 -1.81 1.10
CA GLY A 44 15.05 -2.19 1.93
C GLY A 44 13.91 -2.83 1.15
N LEU A 45 13.61 -2.35 -0.07
CA LEU A 45 12.54 -2.94 -0.91
C LEU A 45 12.81 -4.41 -1.26
N LYS A 46 14.07 -4.83 -1.31
CA LYS A 46 14.46 -6.20 -1.65
C LYS A 46 14.51 -7.12 -0.42
N ASN A 47 14.79 -6.56 0.75
CA ASN A 47 15.14 -7.32 1.94
C ASN A 47 14.09 -7.24 3.06
N LYS A 48 13.14 -6.29 3.01
CA LYS A 48 12.08 -6.13 4.00
C LYS A 48 10.73 -6.55 3.44
N GLU A 49 9.85 -7.00 4.33
CA GLU A 49 8.44 -7.16 3.98
C GLU A 49 7.84 -5.80 3.55
N PRO A 50 6.95 -5.77 2.54
CA PRO A 50 6.41 -4.53 2.00
C PRO A 50 5.79 -3.60 3.07
N ALA A 51 5.07 -4.16 4.04
CA ALA A 51 4.45 -3.38 5.11
C ALA A 51 5.50 -2.73 6.02
N GLN A 52 6.54 -3.49 6.39
CA GLN A 52 7.66 -3.02 7.20
C GLN A 52 8.50 -1.97 6.47
N TRP A 53 8.62 -2.09 5.16
CA TRP A 53 9.26 -1.08 4.33
C TRP A 53 8.48 0.24 4.35
N TRP A 54 7.17 0.19 4.16
CA TRP A 54 6.32 1.39 4.22
C TRP A 54 6.34 2.03 5.60
N GLU A 55 6.38 1.25 6.68
CA GLU A 55 6.54 1.78 8.05
C GLU A 55 7.86 2.53 8.23
N SER A 56 8.96 1.98 7.71
CA SER A 56 10.31 2.55 7.86
C SER A 56 10.58 3.79 7.01
N TYR A 57 10.10 3.81 5.76
CA TYR A 57 10.51 4.81 4.76
C TYR A 57 9.36 5.67 4.23
N GLY A 58 8.11 5.36 4.61
CA GLY A 58 6.93 6.11 4.19
C GLY A 58 6.62 7.35 5.03
N GLY A 59 7.38 7.63 6.10
CA GLY A 59 7.03 8.66 7.10
C GLY A 59 6.88 10.09 6.55
N GLU A 60 7.64 10.45 5.51
CA GLU A 60 7.54 11.75 4.85
C GLU A 60 6.23 11.93 4.06
N HIS A 61 5.54 10.82 3.76
CA HIS A 61 4.35 10.76 2.93
C HIS A 61 3.27 9.94 3.66
N PRO A 62 2.72 10.47 4.79
CA PRO A 62 1.89 9.69 5.71
C PRO A 62 0.56 9.22 5.10
N GLU A 63 0.02 9.97 4.14
CA GLU A 63 -1.22 9.60 3.45
C GLU A 63 -0.99 8.42 2.50
N LEU A 64 0.10 8.45 1.74
CA LEU A 64 0.54 7.34 0.89
C LEU A 64 0.95 6.13 1.72
N GLN A 65 1.65 6.33 2.84
CA GLN A 65 2.05 5.27 3.76
C GLN A 65 0.84 4.51 4.31
N ASN A 66 -0.14 5.23 4.86
CA ASN A 66 -1.36 4.62 5.39
C ASN A 66 -2.15 3.90 4.30
N PHE A 67 -2.26 4.51 3.10
CA PHE A 67 -2.88 3.87 1.95
C PHE A 67 -2.18 2.56 1.56
N ALA A 68 -0.85 2.58 1.46
CA ALA A 68 -0.07 1.41 1.08
C ALA A 68 -0.17 0.29 2.12
N ILE A 69 -0.05 0.60 3.41
CA ILE A 69 -0.22 -0.37 4.51
C ILE A 69 -1.62 -0.99 4.48
N ARG A 70 -2.66 -0.18 4.23
CA ARG A 70 -4.04 -0.66 4.14
C ARG A 70 -4.25 -1.60 2.94
N VAL A 71 -3.71 -1.26 1.78
CA VAL A 71 -3.74 -2.14 0.59
C VAL A 71 -3.02 -3.46 0.88
N LEU A 72 -1.82 -3.40 1.47
CA LEU A 72 -1.04 -4.59 1.80
C LEU A 72 -1.75 -5.49 2.81
N SER A 73 -2.39 -4.91 3.82
CA SER A 73 -3.19 -5.63 4.82
C SER A 73 -4.39 -6.35 4.20
N LEU A 74 -5.03 -5.74 3.20
CA LEU A 74 -6.12 -6.37 2.44
C LEU A 74 -5.62 -7.56 1.62
N THR A 75 -4.43 -7.46 1.00
CA THR A 75 -3.84 -8.56 0.23
C THR A 75 -3.40 -9.73 1.11
N CYS A 76 -2.86 -9.46 2.29
CA CYS A 76 -2.55 -10.50 3.27
C CYS A 76 -3.82 -11.23 3.74
N SER A 77 -4.93 -10.52 3.92
CA SER A 77 -6.23 -11.13 4.26
C SER A 77 -6.81 -11.98 3.12
N SER A 78 -6.44 -11.69 1.87
CA SER A 78 -6.90 -12.46 0.69
C SER A 78 -6.06 -13.72 0.43
N SER A 79 -4.88 -13.85 1.05
CA SER A 79 -4.03 -15.05 0.98
C SER A 79 -4.40 -16.12 2.02
N GLY A 80 -5.37 -15.84 2.90
CA GLY A 80 -5.86 -16.74 3.95
C GLY A 80 -7.23 -17.36 3.67
N CYS A 81 -7.64 -17.47 2.39
CA CYS A 81 -8.83 -18.24 1.99
C CYS A 81 -8.50 -19.71 1.74
N GLU A 82 -7.68 -20.36 2.57
CA GLU A 82 -7.76 -21.82 2.74
C GLU A 82 -8.92 -22.12 3.69
N ARG A 83 -10.13 -21.82 3.22
CA ARG A 83 -11.35 -22.23 3.88
C ARG A 83 -11.43 -23.75 3.70
N ASN A 84 -10.98 -24.46 4.73
CA ASN A 84 -11.11 -25.90 4.89
C ASN A 84 -12.61 -26.27 4.76
N TRP A 85 -13.05 -26.66 3.56
CA TRP A 85 -14.41 -27.18 3.34
C TRP A 85 -14.54 -28.68 3.69
N SER A 86 -13.45 -29.32 4.14
CA SER A 86 -13.47 -30.73 4.57
C SER A 86 -14.01 -30.96 5.99
N ALA A 87 -14.68 -29.99 6.61
CA ALA A 87 -15.30 -30.13 7.93
C ALA A 87 -16.83 -30.30 7.89
N PHE A 88 -17.44 -30.44 6.70
CA PHE A 88 -18.88 -30.69 6.55
C PHE A 88 -19.19 -32.03 5.86
N GLU A 89 -18.32 -33.03 6.02
CA GLU A 89 -18.70 -34.43 5.82
C GLU A 89 -19.11 -35.01 7.18
N MET A 90 -20.42 -35.01 7.44
CA MET A 90 -21.09 -35.96 8.34
C MET A 90 -22.50 -36.21 7.83
#